data_AF-A0A4S2EX35-F1
#
_entry.id   AF-A0A4S2EX35-F1
#
_cell.length_a   1.000
_cell.length_b   1.000
_cell.length_c   1.000
_cell.angle_alpha   90.00
_cell.angle_beta   90.00
_cell.angle_gamma   90.00
#
_symmetry.space_group_name_H-M   'P 1'
#
loop_
_entity.id
_entity.type
_entity.pdbx_description
1 polymer ?
#
loop_
_entity_poly.entity_id
_entity_poly.type
_entity_poly.pdbx_seq_one_letter_code
_entity_poly.pdbx_strand_id
1 'polypeptide(L)'
;MSDTPNALSDQERAELERLRAEKRRREADTAAARERAELERLRAERDAEACDAAAHEREEQARRRMEPGDDLSMPTAQKVVFAICVVLMVCGVLYIAFAPR
;
A
#
# COMPACT_ATOMS: atom_id res chain seq x y z
N MET A 1 -25.91 -74.05 -10.01
CA MET A 1 -25.04 -73.09 -9.32
C MET A 1 -24.63 -72.04 -10.33
N SER A 2 -25.14 -70.82 -10.19
CA SER A 2 -24.89 -69.74 -11.13
C SER A 2 -23.50 -69.18 -10.89
N ASP A 3 -22.62 -69.32 -11.89
CA ASP A 3 -21.34 -68.62 -11.99
C ASP A 3 -21.53 -67.11 -11.74
N THR A 4 -20.99 -66.60 -10.63
CA THR A 4 -20.92 -65.16 -10.35
C THR A 4 -19.46 -64.78 -10.09
N PRO A 5 -18.64 -64.55 -11.12
CA PRO A 5 -17.22 -64.23 -10.98
C PRO A 5 -16.94 -62.80 -10.47
N ASN A 6 -17.86 -62.17 -9.71
CA ASN A 6 -17.72 -60.75 -9.34
C ASN A 6 -18.45 -60.32 -8.06
N ALA A 7 -18.88 -61.27 -7.22
CA ALA A 7 -19.45 -60.93 -5.91
C ALA A 7 -18.33 -60.95 -4.86
N LEU A 8 -17.82 -59.78 -4.48
CA LEU A 8 -16.89 -59.63 -3.36
C LEU A 8 -17.47 -60.30 -2.12
N SER A 9 -16.67 -61.12 -1.44
CA SER A 9 -17.01 -61.65 -0.14
C SER A 9 -17.18 -60.53 0.89
N ASP A 10 -17.92 -60.80 1.97
CA ASP A 10 -18.18 -59.80 3.01
C ASP A 10 -16.89 -59.26 3.65
N GLN A 11 -15.83 -60.10 3.70
CA GLN A 11 -14.52 -59.70 4.18
C GLN A 11 -13.83 -58.70 3.23
N GLU A 12 -13.85 -58.95 1.93
CA GLU A 12 -13.25 -58.06 0.93
C GLU A 12 -14.00 -56.73 0.86
N ARG A 13 -15.33 -56.73 1.08
CA ARG A 13 -16.13 -55.51 1.19
C ARG A 13 -15.71 -54.67 2.39
N ALA A 14 -15.52 -55.29 3.56
CA ALA A 14 -15.08 -54.60 4.77
C ALA A 14 -13.68 -53.99 4.61
N GLU A 15 -12.77 -54.68 3.92
CA GLU A 15 -11.43 -54.17 3.64
C GLU A 15 -11.48 -52.97 2.66
N LEU A 16 -12.29 -53.06 1.61
CA LEU A 16 -12.53 -51.97 0.67
C LEU A 16 -13.11 -50.73 1.34
N GLU A 17 -14.03 -50.88 2.29
CA GLU A 17 -14.58 -49.77 3.05
C GLU A 17 -13.52 -49.09 3.92
N ARG A 18 -12.65 -49.86 4.57
CA ARG A 18 -11.50 -49.33 5.33
C ARG A 18 -10.54 -48.55 4.42
N LEU A 19 -10.17 -49.13 3.28
CA LEU A 19 -9.32 -48.48 2.28
C LEU A 19 -9.94 -47.18 1.75
N ARG A 20 -11.25 -47.17 1.49
CA ARG A 20 -11.97 -45.95 1.07
C ARG A 20 -12.02 -44.91 2.18
N ALA A 21 -12.21 -45.31 3.43
CA ALA A 21 -12.19 -44.40 4.56
C ALA A 21 -10.80 -43.78 4.78
N GLU A 22 -9.74 -44.57 4.66
CA GLU A 22 -8.36 -44.09 4.74
C GLU A 22 -8.04 -43.14 3.58
N LYS A 23 -8.40 -43.51 2.35
CA LYS A 23 -8.21 -42.67 1.17
C LYS A 23 -8.90 -41.31 1.32
N ARG A 24 -10.17 -41.30 1.77
CA ARG A 24 -10.91 -40.05 2.03
C ARG A 24 -10.23 -39.18 3.09
N ARG A 25 -9.65 -39.78 4.14
CA ARG A 25 -8.89 -39.03 5.16
C ARG A 25 -7.66 -38.37 4.56
N ARG A 26 -6.85 -39.13 3.81
CA ARG A 26 -5.67 -38.59 3.13
C ARG A 26 -6.01 -37.48 2.13
N GLU A 27 -7.09 -37.66 1.36
CA GLU A 27 -7.58 -36.65 0.44
C GLU A 27 -8.06 -35.38 1.17
N ALA A 28 -8.78 -35.52 2.28
CA ALA A 28 -9.19 -34.38 3.10
C ALA A 28 -7.99 -33.62 3.69
N ASP A 29 -7.00 -34.34 4.24
CA ASP A 29 -5.80 -33.73 4.81
C ASP A 29 -4.98 -32.99 3.75
N THR A 30 -4.82 -33.59 2.56
CA THR A 30 -4.12 -32.95 1.44
C THR A 30 -4.87 -31.75 0.88
N ALA A 31 -6.21 -31.82 0.79
CA ALA A 31 -7.02 -30.67 0.38
C ALA A 31 -6.89 -29.51 1.38
N ALA A 32 -7.00 -29.80 2.68
CA ALA A 32 -6.84 -28.80 3.73
C ALA A 32 -5.43 -28.18 3.76
N ALA A 33 -4.38 -28.97 3.50
CA ALA A 33 -3.02 -28.46 3.39
C ALA A 33 -2.85 -27.54 2.18
N ARG A 34 -3.44 -27.88 1.03
CA ARG A 34 -3.41 -27.04 -0.17
C ARG A 34 -4.15 -25.73 0.02
N GLU A 35 -5.34 -25.77 0.61
CA GLU A 35 -6.13 -24.57 0.91
C GLU A 35 -5.37 -23.62 1.83
N ARG A 36 -4.73 -24.15 2.88
CA ARG A 36 -3.90 -23.34 3.79
C ARG A 36 -2.71 -22.71 3.07
N ALA A 37 -2.02 -23.46 2.21
CA ALA A 37 -0.89 -22.95 1.44
C ALA A 37 -1.31 -21.86 0.45
N GLU A 38 -2.50 -21.98 -0.17
CA GLU A 38 -3.04 -20.97 -1.06
C GLU A 38 -3.43 -19.70 -0.31
N LEU A 39 -4.09 -19.84 0.85
CA LEU A 39 -4.41 -18.70 1.71
C LEU A 39 -3.17 -17.98 2.24
N GLU A 40 -2.12 -18.72 2.58
CA GLU A 40 -0.85 -18.14 3.03
C GLU A 40 -0.16 -17.37 1.90
N ARG A 41 -0.15 -17.91 0.67
CA ARG A 41 0.34 -17.21 -0.52
C ARG A 41 -0.43 -15.93 -0.78
N LEU A 42 -1.77 -15.99 -0.73
CA LEU A 42 -2.61 -14.82 -0.96
C LEU A 42 -2.36 -13.75 0.11
N ARG A 43 -2.21 -14.13 1.38
CA ARG A 43 -1.84 -13.20 2.46
C ARG A 43 -0.48 -12.55 2.21
N ALA A 44 0.53 -13.33 1.86
CA ALA A 44 1.87 -12.82 1.57
C ALA A 44 1.86 -11.82 0.39
N GLU A 45 1.05 -12.09 -0.65
CA GLU A 45 0.87 -11.17 -1.76
C GLU A 45 0.19 -9.86 -1.33
N ARG A 46 -0.90 -9.94 -0.54
CA ARG A 46 -1.57 -8.76 -0.01
C ARG A 46 -0.65 -7.92 0.88
N ASP A 47 0.16 -8.56 1.72
CA ASP A 47 1.12 -7.89 2.59
C ASP A 47 2.23 -7.19 1.79
N ALA A 48 2.71 -7.82 0.72
CA ALA A 48 3.67 -7.22 -0.20
C ALA A 48 3.09 -5.98 -0.89
N GLU A 49 1.89 -6.08 -1.44
CA GLU A 49 1.20 -4.94 -2.06
C GLU A 49 0.95 -3.80 -1.07
N ALA A 50 0.56 -4.12 0.17
CA ALA A 50 0.35 -3.12 1.21
C ALA A 50 1.66 -2.40 1.58
N CYS A 51 2.77 -3.12 1.62
CA CYS A 51 4.10 -2.54 1.86
C CYS A 51 4.49 -1.57 0.74
N ASP A 52 4.31 -1.97 -0.52
CA ASP A 52 4.61 -1.14 -1.69
C ASP A 52 3.72 0.11 -1.75
N ALA A 53 2.43 -0.02 -1.48
CA ALA A 53 1.51 1.10 -1.39
C ALA A 53 1.93 2.10 -0.29
N ALA A 54 2.28 1.60 0.90
CA ALA A 54 2.74 2.43 2.00
C ALA A 54 4.09 3.13 1.68
N ALA A 55 4.98 2.48 0.93
CA ALA A 55 6.22 3.08 0.47
C ALA A 55 5.95 4.22 -0.53
N HIS A 56 5.05 4.00 -1.49
CA HIS A 56 4.63 5.03 -2.44
C HIS A 56 3.98 6.23 -1.74
N GLU A 57 3.07 6.01 -0.79
CA GLU A 57 2.45 7.11 -0.03
C GLU A 57 3.49 7.93 0.75
N ARG A 58 4.50 7.27 1.34
CA ARG A 58 5.58 7.98 2.04
C ARG A 58 6.43 8.80 1.08
N GLU A 59 6.71 8.28 -0.11
CA GLU A 59 7.45 9.03 -1.13
C GLU A 59 6.65 10.24 -1.64
N GLU A 60 5.35 10.08 -1.89
CA GLU A 60 4.49 11.20 -2.27
C GLU A 60 4.41 12.26 -1.17
N GLN A 61 4.27 11.85 0.09
CA GLN A 61 4.30 12.80 1.20
C GLN A 61 5.65 13.51 1.34
N ALA A 62 6.77 12.81 1.12
CA ALA A 62 8.09 13.42 1.10
C ALA A 62 8.22 14.44 -0.05
N ARG A 63 7.74 14.08 -1.26
CA ARG A 63 7.69 14.99 -2.40
C ARG A 63 6.85 16.24 -2.12
N ARG A 64 5.66 16.09 -1.54
CA ARG A 64 4.80 17.24 -1.15
C ARG A 64 5.44 18.13 -0.09
N ARG A 65 6.27 17.58 0.82
CA ARG A 65 7.05 18.38 1.77
C ARG A 65 8.22 19.10 1.12
N MET A 66 8.73 18.56 0.01
CA MET A 66 9.85 19.11 -0.76
C MET A 66 9.39 20.02 -1.90
N GLU A 67 8.10 20.07 -2.23
CA GLU A 67 7.52 21.17 -3.01
C GLU A 67 7.80 22.44 -2.21
N PRO A 68 8.68 23.35 -2.69
CA PRO A 68 8.82 24.64 -2.07
C PRO A 68 7.43 25.26 -2.17
N GLY A 69 6.77 25.43 -1.02
CA GLY A 69 5.52 26.14 -0.98
C GLY A 69 5.73 27.42 -1.76
N ASP A 70 4.90 27.64 -2.78
CA ASP A 70 4.84 28.88 -3.55
C ASP A 70 4.21 29.98 -2.67
N ASP A 71 4.71 30.07 -1.45
CA ASP A 71 4.32 30.99 -0.41
C ASP A 71 5.44 32.02 -0.23
N LEU A 72 5.89 32.55 -1.38
CA LEU A 72 6.46 33.89 -1.44
C LEU A 72 5.36 34.97 -1.22
N SER A 73 4.32 34.63 -0.49
CA SER A 73 3.39 35.55 0.16
C SER A 73 4.09 36.13 1.39
N MET A 74 5.13 36.95 1.18
CA MET A 74 5.72 37.73 2.27
C MET A 74 4.57 38.40 3.05
N PRO A 75 4.47 38.22 4.39
CA PRO A 75 3.31 38.65 5.16
C PRO A 75 2.98 40.09 4.81
N THR A 76 1.69 40.43 4.63
CA THR A 76 1.26 41.72 4.06
C THR A 76 1.96 42.92 4.71
N ALA A 77 2.23 42.83 6.02
CA ALA A 77 3.01 43.82 6.77
C ALA A 77 4.45 44.03 6.23
N GLN A 78 5.17 42.97 5.89
CA GLN A 78 6.56 43.04 5.41
C GLN A 78 6.65 43.62 3.98
N LYS A 79 5.66 43.34 3.12
CA LYS A 79 5.53 43.99 1.80
C LYS A 79 5.33 45.51 1.93
N VAL A 80 4.48 45.93 2.87
CA VAL A 80 4.22 47.35 3.17
C VAL A 80 5.47 48.04 3.69
N VAL A 81 6.25 47.39 4.56
CA VAL A 81 7.52 47.93 5.06
C VAL A 81 8.52 48.18 3.92
N PHE A 82 8.68 47.22 3.01
CA PHE A 82 9.59 47.40 1.87
C PHE A 82 9.14 48.57 0.97
N ALA A 83 7.83 48.68 0.70
CA ALA A 83 7.28 49.77 -0.09
C ALA A 83 7.55 51.16 0.55
N ILE A 84 7.36 51.28 1.87
CA ILE A 84 7.65 52.52 2.61
C ILE A 84 9.14 52.87 2.53
N CYS A 85 10.03 51.89 2.75
CA CYS A 85 11.48 52.11 2.65
C CYS A 85 11.89 52.63 1.27
N VAL A 86 11.34 52.07 0.19
CA VAL A 86 11.61 52.52 -1.18
C VAL A 86 11.12 53.95 -1.40
N VAL A 87 9.91 54.28 -0.96
CA VAL A 87 9.36 55.65 -1.09
C VAL A 87 10.24 56.66 -0.34
N LEU A 88 10.63 56.35 0.90
CA LEU A 88 11.50 57.23 1.68
C LEU A 88 12.88 57.42 1.04
N MET A 89 13.44 56.35 0.46
CA MET A 89 14.71 56.42 -0.26
C MET A 89 14.60 57.36 -1.48
N VAL A 90 13.54 57.23 -2.28
CA VAL A 90 13.29 58.10 -3.44
C VAL A 90 13.06 59.54 -2.99
N CYS A 91 12.25 59.78 -1.98
CA CYS A 91 12.02 61.11 -1.42
C CYS A 91 13.32 61.74 -0.88
N GLY A 92 14.17 60.97 -0.21
CA GLY A 92 15.47 61.42 0.28
C GLY A 92 16.41 61.81 -0.85
N VAL A 93 16.47 61.00 -1.92
CA VAL A 93 17.28 61.31 -3.11
C VAL A 93 16.75 62.56 -3.80
N LEU A 94 15.43 62.71 -3.96
CA LEU A 94 14.81 63.89 -4.55
C LEU A 94 15.06 65.13 -3.68
N TYR A 95 14.95 65.01 -2.36
CA TYR A 95 15.26 66.09 -1.45
C TYR A 95 16.73 66.53 -1.60
N ILE A 96 17.69 65.60 -1.64
CA ILE A 96 19.11 65.95 -1.82
C ILE A 96 19.37 66.57 -3.20
N ALA A 97 18.71 66.07 -4.25
CA ALA A 97 18.89 66.55 -5.61
C ALA A 97 18.24 67.92 -5.88
N PHE A 98 17.10 68.19 -5.27
CA PHE A 98 16.28 69.39 -5.50
C PHE A 98 16.22 70.35 -4.31
N ALA A 99 16.85 70.04 -3.18
CA ALA A 99 16.99 71.00 -2.10
C ALA A 99 17.79 72.20 -2.63
N PRO A 100 17.29 73.43 -2.41
CA PRO A 100 18.05 74.62 -2.74
C PRO A 100 19.33 74.61 -1.89
N ARG A 101 20.48 74.62 -2.57
CA ARG A 101 21.81 74.72 -1.94
C ARG A 101 22.04 76.11 -1.38
#